data_AF-A0A965UIT9-F1
#
_entry.id   AF-A0A965UIT9-F1
#
_cell.length_a   1.000
_cell.length_b   1.000
_cell.length_c   1.000
_cell.angle_alpha   90.00
_cell.angle_beta   90.00
_cell.angle_gamma   90.00
#
_symmetry.space_group_name_H-M   'P 1'
#
loop_
_entity.id
_entity.type
_entity.pdbx_description
1 polymer ?
#
loop_
_entity_poly.entity_id
_entity_poly.type
_entity_poly.pdbx_seq_one_letter_code
_entity_poly.pdbx_strand_id
1 'polypeptide(L)'
;MQKEALDEYRVSQRVVLRRGDRFRVSGGPYWKTDDGRRLPLAARGVCTFVRATKCGSRVYIEARNKDGAVLLHVEGRRKNKAAPEIVCRPYKIRGKIRSKKR
;
A
#
# COMPACT_ATOMS: atom_id res chain seq x y z
N MET A 1 -17.13 9.21 9.50
CA MET A 1 -15.74 8.70 9.55
C MET A 1 -14.79 9.84 9.25
N GLN A 2 -14.03 10.31 10.24
CA GLN A 2 -13.01 11.33 10.01
C GLN A 2 -11.88 10.72 9.16
N LYS A 3 -11.54 11.37 8.05
CA LYS A 3 -10.40 11.01 7.20
C LYS A 3 -9.28 11.98 7.57
N GLU A 4 -8.21 11.46 8.12
CA GLU A 4 -7.05 12.26 8.46
C GLU A 4 -6.01 12.10 7.36
N ALA A 5 -5.69 13.20 6.68
CA ALA A 5 -4.61 13.24 5.71
C ALA A 5 -3.28 13.42 6.45
N LEU A 6 -2.34 12.53 6.17
CA LEU A 6 -1.01 12.53 6.77
C LEU A 6 0.01 12.76 5.65
N ASP A 7 0.77 13.84 5.75
CA ASP A 7 1.84 14.17 4.80
C ASP A 7 3.07 13.27 4.95
N GLU A 8 3.17 12.57 6.09
CA GLU A 8 4.22 11.60 6.38
C GLU A 8 3.63 10.27 6.84
N TYR A 9 4.31 9.17 6.52
CA TYR A 9 3.94 7.85 7.00
C TYR A 9 5.16 7.09 7.53
N ARG A 10 5.10 6.71 8.81
CA ARG A 10 6.17 5.96 9.47
C ARG A 10 5.96 4.46 9.30
N VAL A 11 6.80 3.85 8.46
CA VAL A 11 6.80 2.40 8.19
C VAL A 11 7.44 1.61 9.34
N SER A 12 8.48 2.18 9.94
CA SER A 12 9.19 1.63 11.12
C SER A 12 9.88 2.75 11.87
N GLN A 13 10.49 2.46 13.02
CA GLN A 13 11.28 3.44 13.80
C GLN A 13 12.33 4.18 12.96
N ARG A 14 12.85 3.57 11.88
CA ARG A 14 13.92 4.12 11.03
C ARG A 14 13.46 4.59 9.65
N VAL A 15 12.22 4.30 9.27
CA VAL A 15 11.75 4.55 7.90
C VAL A 15 10.48 5.38 7.94
N VAL A 16 10.61 6.64 7.56
CA VAL A 16 9.51 7.58 7.33
C VAL A 16 9.46 7.90 5.84
N LEU A 17 8.27 7.77 5.26
CA LEU A 17 7.98 8.20 3.90
C LEU A 17 7.39 9.60 3.93
N ARG A 18 7.92 10.46 3.07
CA ARG A 18 7.45 11.82 2.83
C ARG A 18 7.06 11.98 1.37
N ARG A 19 6.29 13.02 1.08
CA ARG A 19 5.88 13.35 -0.30
C ARG A 19 7.10 13.40 -1.23
N GLY A 20 7.02 12.66 -2.33
CA GLY A 20 8.11 12.53 -3.32
C GLY A 20 9.07 11.37 -3.07
N ASP A 21 9.03 10.72 -1.91
CA ASP A 21 9.91 9.59 -1.63
C ASP A 21 9.57 8.37 -2.49
N ARG A 22 10.61 7.74 -3.04
CA ARG A 22 10.48 6.45 -3.71
C ARG A 22 10.59 5.30 -2.70
N PHE A 23 9.70 4.33 -2.80
CA PHE A 23 9.68 3.16 -1.93
C PHE A 23 9.30 1.90 -2.72
N ARG A 24 9.72 0.74 -2.21
CA ARG A 24 9.35 -0.55 -2.80
C ARG A 24 8.17 -1.15 -2.04
N VAL A 25 7.13 -1.54 -2.77
CA VAL A 25 5.95 -2.20 -2.24
C VAL A 25 5.86 -3.65 -2.72
N SER A 26 5.38 -4.52 -1.84
CA SER A 26 5.16 -5.95 -2.08
C SER A 26 3.88 -6.42 -1.40
N GLY A 27 3.46 -7.66 -1.66
CA GLY A 27 2.23 -8.20 -1.06
C GLY A 27 0.98 -7.63 -1.72
N GLY A 28 0.02 -7.20 -0.91
CA GLY A 28 -1.26 -6.65 -1.36
C GLY A 28 -2.35 -7.71 -1.58
N PRO A 29 -3.53 -7.27 -2.05
CA PRO A 29 -4.70 -8.13 -2.21
C PRO A 29 -4.49 -9.16 -3.32
N TYR A 30 -5.18 -10.29 -3.17
CA TYR A 30 -5.21 -11.35 -4.18
C TYR A 30 -6.61 -11.97 -4.22
N TRP A 31 -6.95 -12.51 -5.37
CA TRP A 31 -8.12 -13.36 -5.53
C TRP A 31 -7.70 -14.81 -5.30
N LYS A 32 -8.41 -15.50 -4.41
CA LYS A 32 -8.31 -16.94 -4.24
C LYS A 32 -9.33 -17.62 -5.16
N THR A 33 -8.86 -18.44 -6.10
CA THR A 33 -9.75 -19.25 -6.97
C THR A 33 -10.23 -20.48 -6.22
N ASP A 34 -11.27 -21.14 -6.75
CA ASP A 34 -11.83 -22.37 -6.16
C ASP A 34 -10.80 -23.50 -6.11
N ASP A 35 -9.95 -23.61 -7.13
CA ASP A 35 -8.80 -24.52 -7.17
C ASP A 35 -7.68 -24.18 -6.17
N GLY A 36 -7.85 -23.14 -5.34
CA GLY A 36 -6.89 -22.71 -4.34
C GLY A 36 -5.72 -21.86 -4.87
N ARG A 37 -5.68 -21.54 -6.17
CA ARG A 37 -4.67 -20.66 -6.75
C ARG A 37 -4.86 -19.22 -6.26
N ARG A 38 -3.77 -18.44 -6.26
CA ARG A 38 -3.76 -17.05 -5.79
C ARG A 38 -3.39 -16.11 -6.94
N LEU A 39 -4.38 -15.40 -7.46
CA LEU A 39 -4.18 -14.42 -8.52
C LEU A 39 -3.90 -13.04 -7.91
N PRO A 40 -2.72 -12.44 -8.15
CA PRO A 40 -2.38 -11.14 -7.59
C PRO A 40 -3.22 -10.03 -8.23
N LEU A 41 -3.94 -9.25 -7.41
CA LEU A 41 -4.64 -8.03 -7.83
C LEU A 41 -3.86 -6.76 -7.47
N ALA A 42 -2.65 -6.95 -6.93
CA ALA A 42 -1.91 -5.94 -6.23
C ALA A 42 -0.90 -5.22 -7.14
N ALA A 43 -0.87 -3.89 -7.08
CA ALA A 43 0.19 -3.08 -7.67
C ALA A 43 1.51 -3.29 -6.88
N ARG A 44 2.52 -3.87 -7.53
CA ARG A 44 3.81 -4.20 -6.91
C ARG A 44 4.95 -3.42 -7.58
N GLY A 45 6.06 -3.28 -6.85
CA GLY A 45 7.28 -2.68 -7.39
C GLY A 45 7.60 -1.33 -6.75
N VAL A 46 8.11 -0.40 -7.54
CA VAL A 46 8.55 0.91 -7.07
C VAL A 46 7.43 1.92 -7.22
N CYS A 47 7.13 2.63 -6.13
CA CYS A 47 6.14 3.69 -6.10
C CYS A 47 6.75 4.97 -5.50
N THR A 48 6.18 6.11 -5.88
CA THR A 48 6.47 7.42 -5.30
C THR A 48 5.34 7.79 -4.34
N PHE A 49 5.67 8.13 -3.09
CA PHE A 49 4.71 8.50 -2.06
C PHE A 49 4.10 9.87 -2.36
N VAL A 50 2.77 9.95 -2.33
CA VAL A 50 2.03 11.21 -2.51
C VAL A 50 1.52 11.70 -1.16
N ARG A 51 0.69 10.88 -0.50
CA ARG A 51 0.14 11.14 0.84
C ARG A 51 -0.34 9.86 1.49
N ALA A 52 -0.50 9.88 2.81
CA ALA A 52 -1.21 8.85 3.54
C ALA A 52 -2.58 9.36 4.00
N THR A 53 -3.53 8.44 4.17
CA THR A 53 -4.85 8.74 4.69
C THR A 53 -5.24 7.67 5.69
N LYS A 54 -5.57 8.10 6.90
CA LYS A 54 -6.07 7.24 7.97
C LYS A 54 -7.59 7.30 7.99
N CYS A 55 -8.22 6.14 8.03
CA CYS A 55 -9.67 5.97 8.11
C CYS A 55 -9.97 4.94 9.20
N GLY A 56 -10.22 5.42 10.42
CA GLY A 56 -10.32 4.57 11.62
C GLY A 56 -9.04 3.79 11.87
N SER A 57 -9.14 2.46 11.90
CA SER A 57 -7.99 1.55 12.08
C SER A 57 -7.23 1.23 10.78
N ARG A 58 -7.64 1.81 9.64
CA ARG A 58 -7.06 1.52 8.33
C ARG A 58 -6.19 2.67 7.86
N VAL A 59 -5.08 2.34 7.23
CA VAL A 59 -4.20 3.31 6.59
C VAL A 59 -4.08 2.99 5.10
N TYR A 60 -4.24 4.03 4.29
CA TYR A 60 -4.06 4.00 2.85
C TYR A 60 -2.92 4.94 2.47
N ILE A 61 -2.14 4.55 1.48
CA ILE A 61 -1.13 5.39 0.85
C ILE A 61 -1.54 5.62 -0.59
N GLU A 62 -1.70 6.89 -0.95
CA GLU A 62 -1.73 7.29 -2.34
C GLU A 62 -0.30 7.37 -2.86
N ALA A 63 -0.05 6.67 -3.95
CA ALA A 63 1.26 6.63 -4.57
C ALA A 63 1.13 6.71 -6.10
N ARG A 64 2.25 6.99 -6.77
CA ARG A 64 2.35 6.87 -8.23
C ARG A 64 3.37 5.79 -8.59
N ASN A 65 3.02 4.91 -9.52
CA ASN A 65 3.95 3.97 -10.13
C ASN A 65 4.04 4.25 -11.65
N LYS A 66 4.70 3.37 -12.40
CA LYS A 66 4.82 3.48 -13.87
C LYS A 66 3.46 3.41 -14.60
N ASP A 67 2.45 2.80 -13.98
CA ASP A 67 1.12 2.57 -14.56
C ASP A 67 0.12 3.67 -14.17
N GLY A 68 0.54 4.63 -13.33
CA GLY A 68 -0.28 5.77 -12.92
C GLY A 68 -0.45 5.90 -11.41
N ALA A 69 -1.59 6.46 -11.00
CA ALA A 69 -1.94 6.63 -9.59
C ALA A 69 -2.47 5.31 -8.99
N VAL A 70 -1.97 4.94 -7.81
CA VAL A 70 -2.35 3.72 -7.10
C VAL A 70 -2.69 4.02 -5.64
N LEU A 71 -3.70 3.33 -5.12
CA LEU A 71 -4.11 3.41 -3.71
C LEU A 71 -3.73 2.11 -2.98
N LEU A 72 -2.83 2.22 -2.00
CA LEU A 72 -2.26 1.08 -1.29
C LEU A 72 -2.84 1.01 0.12
N HIS A 73 -3.63 -0.02 0.42
CA HIS A 73 -4.04 -0.33 1.80
C HIS A 73 -2.88 -0.98 2.56
N VAL A 74 -2.28 -0.30 3.54
CA VAL A 74 -1.02 -0.74 4.19
C VAL A 74 -1.21 -1.23 5.63
N GLU A 75 -2.27 -0.78 6.31
CA GLU A 75 -2.57 -1.19 7.69
C GLU A 75 -4.07 -1.33 7.92
N GLY A 76 -4.40 -2.13 8.94
CA GLY A 76 -5.76 -2.40 9.34
C GLY A 76 -6.36 -3.64 8.69
N ARG A 77 -7.40 -4.18 9.32
CA ARG A 77 -8.16 -5.31 8.77
C ARG A 77 -9.24 -4.78 7.82
N ARG A 78 -9.31 -5.38 6.64
CA ARG A 78 -10.39 -5.20 5.67
C ARG A 78 -10.87 -6.57 5.22
N LYS A 79 -12.19 -6.72 5.13
CA LYS A 79 -12.84 -7.82 4.44
C LYS A 79 -13.62 -7.24 3.26
N ASN A 80 -13.69 -7.98 2.16
CA ASN A 80 -14.60 -7.65 1.08
C ASN A 80 -15.90 -8.43 1.32
N LYS A 81 -17.03 -7.73 1.52
CA LYS A 81 -18.33 -8.37 1.72
C LYS A 81 -18.99 -8.78 0.40
N ALA A 82 -18.67 -8.09 -0.68
CA ALA A 82 -19.27 -8.32 -2.00
C ALA A 82 -18.59 -9.44 -2.78
N ALA A 83 -17.29 -9.65 -2.55
CA ALA A 83 -16.51 -10.73 -3.16
C ALA A 83 -15.62 -11.39 -2.09
N PRO A 84 -16.13 -12.39 -1.36
CA PRO A 84 -15.40 -13.10 -0.29
C PRO A 84 -14.08 -13.74 -0.74
N GLU A 85 -13.97 -14.06 -2.02
CA GLU A 85 -12.84 -14.69 -2.70
C GLU A 85 -11.64 -13.71 -2.79
N ILE A 86 -11.92 -12.41 -2.65
CA ILE A 86 -10.90 -11.35 -2.59
C ILE A 86 -10.36 -11.25 -1.17
N VAL A 87 -9.14 -11.74 -0.99
CA VAL A 87 -8.40 -11.57 0.25
C VAL A 87 -7.75 -10.19 0.26
N CYS A 88 -8.34 -9.28 1.05
CA CYS A 88 -7.90 -7.89 1.22
C CYS A 88 -6.65 -7.76 2.12
N ARG A 89 -5.59 -8.50 1.80
CA ARG A 89 -4.31 -8.44 2.51
C ARG A 89 -3.66 -7.06 2.33
N PRO A 90 -3.19 -6.41 3.41
CA PRO A 90 -2.45 -5.17 3.28
C PRO A 90 -1.15 -5.31 2.47
N TYR A 91 -0.75 -4.21 1.85
CA TYR A 91 0.55 -4.07 1.22
C TYR A 91 1.66 -4.01 2.27
N LYS A 92 2.84 -4.53 1.90
CA LYS A 92 4.06 -4.45 2.69
C LYS A 92 5.04 -3.50 2.02
N ILE A 93 5.38 -2.42 2.72
CA ILE A 93 6.45 -1.52 2.32
C ILE A 93 7.78 -2.15 2.73
N ARG A 94 8.65 -2.41 1.76
CA ARG A 94 9.94 -3.08 1.99
C ARG A 94 11.04 -2.11 2.40
N GLY A 95 10.85 -0.82 2.14
CA GLY A 95 11.79 0.23 2.50
C GLY A 95 11.77 1.37 1.50
N LYS A 96 12.38 2.48 1.93
CA LYS A 96 12.64 3.66 1.10
C LYS A 96 13.84 3.37 0.19
N ILE A 97 13.71 3.74 -1.08
CA ILE A 97 14.80 3.65 -2.05
C ILE A 97 15.59 4.94 -1.93
N ARG A 98 16.82 4.85 -1.39
CA ARG A 98 17.74 5.99 -1.37
C ARG A 98 18.09 6.34 -2.82
N SER A 99 17.99 7.61 -3.21
CA SER A 99 18.69 8.03 -4.43
C SER A 99 20.18 7.79 -4.19
N LYS A 100 20.87 7.16 -5.15
CA LYS A 100 22.33 7.15 -5.12
C LYS A 100 22.75 8.62 -5.16
N LYS A 101 23.44 9.11 -4.12
CA LYS A 101 24.27 10.31 -4.26
C LYS A 101 25.27 9.98 -5.37
N ARG A 102 25.18 10.72 -6.48
CA ARG A 102 26.26 10.81 -7.45
C ARG A 102 27.34 11.69 -6.85
#